data_AF-A0A8R2B5L9-F1
#
_entry.id   AF-A0A8R2B5L9-F1
#
_cell.length_a   1.000
_cell.length_b   1.000
_cell.length_c   1.000
_cell.angle_alpha   90.00
_cell.angle_beta   90.00
_cell.angle_gamma   90.00
#
_symmetry.space_group_name_H-M   'P 1'
#
loop_
_entity.id
_entity.type
_entity.pdbx_description
1 polymer ?
#
loop_
_entity_poly.entity_id
_entity_poly.type
_entity_poly.pdbx_seq_one_letter_code
_entity_poly.pdbx_strand_id
1 'polypeptide(L)'
;MAAHRLQRYAIFLSGYSFTIQFIKGVDNGNADALSRLPLISYLDICEEIKRDLVLKEVFFKVFTGKWPDNIKNISDELKPYYYRKNELAIEQGCLMWGHRLVIPTKFRKELLQELHSTHLGIVKMKSLARSYVWCPKIDDDIEKITKECEKCLANSDSPPRSILHSWPWPEGPA
;
A
#
# COMPACT_ATOMS: atom_id res chain seq x y z
N MET A 1 20.80 -23.32 -18.26
CA MET A 1 20.88 -24.04 -16.98
C MET A 1 19.66 -23.67 -16.16
N ALA A 2 18.81 -24.64 -15.78
CA ALA A 2 17.67 -24.35 -14.90
C ALA A 2 18.20 -23.90 -13.52
N ALA A 3 17.59 -22.87 -12.93
CA ALA A 3 18.01 -22.33 -11.64
C ALA A 3 18.01 -23.43 -10.56
N HIS A 4 19.02 -23.45 -9.69
CA HIS A 4 19.23 -24.46 -8.63
C HIS A 4 17.98 -24.72 -7.75
N ARG A 5 17.13 -23.69 -7.60
CA ARG A 5 15.82 -23.78 -6.93
C ARG A 5 14.88 -24.79 -7.60
N LEU A 6 14.79 -24.80 -8.93
CA LEU A 6 13.91 -25.71 -9.69
C LEU A 6 14.37 -27.16 -9.60
N GLN A 7 15.69 -27.40 -9.58
CA GLN A 7 16.26 -28.75 -9.40
C GLN A 7 15.90 -29.33 -8.02
N ARG A 8 15.95 -28.52 -6.97
CA ARG A 8 15.52 -28.95 -5.62
C ARG A 8 14.04 -29.31 -5.57
N TYR A 9 13.18 -28.50 -6.20
CA TYR A 9 11.74 -28.84 -6.29
C TYR A 9 11.50 -30.10 -7.11
N ALA A 10 12.24 -30.33 -8.20
CA ALA A 10 12.12 -31.55 -8.99
C ALA A 10 12.47 -32.81 -8.18
N ILE A 11 13.55 -32.76 -7.38
CA ILE A 11 13.92 -33.86 -6.48
C ILE A 11 12.83 -34.09 -5.43
N PHE A 12 12.34 -33.02 -4.79
CA PHE A 12 11.26 -33.13 -3.80
C PHE A 12 9.99 -33.74 -4.38
N LEU A 13 9.54 -33.27 -5.55
CA LEU A 13 8.32 -33.75 -6.19
C LEU A 13 8.46 -35.19 -6.73
N SER A 14 9.68 -35.63 -7.07
CA SER A 14 9.93 -36.99 -7.56
C SER A 14 9.56 -38.09 -6.54
N GLY A 15 9.47 -37.76 -5.26
CA GLY A 15 9.01 -38.68 -4.20
C GLY A 15 7.49 -38.87 -4.13
N TYR A 16 6.71 -38.15 -4.95
CA TYR A 16 5.25 -38.18 -4.91
C TYR A 16 4.68 -38.64 -6.26
N SER A 17 3.57 -39.38 -6.21
CA SER A 17 2.72 -39.61 -7.38
C SER A 17 1.74 -38.45 -7.52
N PHE A 18 1.87 -37.66 -8.59
CA PHE A 18 0.98 -36.52 -8.86
C PHE A 18 0.53 -36.49 -10.31
N THR A 19 -0.64 -35.90 -10.54
CA THR A 19 -1.18 -35.63 -11.86
C THR A 19 -1.14 -34.13 -12.11
N ILE A 20 -0.46 -33.70 -13.17
CA ILE A 20 -0.43 -32.29 -13.57
C ILE A 20 -1.77 -31.98 -14.24
N GLN A 21 -2.53 -31.04 -13.66
CA GLN A 21 -3.76 -30.52 -14.26
C GLN A 21 -3.53 -29.10 -14.76
N PHE A 22 -3.98 -28.82 -15.98
CA PHE A 22 -3.96 -27.47 -16.51
C PHE A 22 -5.07 -26.63 -15.88
N ILE A 23 -4.69 -25.45 -15.38
CA ILE A 23 -5.62 -24.43 -14.88
C ILE A 23 -5.46 -23.23 -15.82
N LYS A 24 -6.56 -22.74 -16.39
CA LYS A 24 -6.54 -21.50 -17.18
C LYS A 24 -6.05 -20.36 -16.29
N GLY A 25 -5.26 -19.42 -16.84
CA GLY A 25 -4.72 -18.29 -16.06
C GLY A 25 -5.79 -17.54 -15.26
N VAL A 26 -6.98 -17.36 -15.86
CA VAL A 26 -8.17 -16.76 -15.23
C VAL A 26 -8.62 -17.45 -13.95
N ASP A 27 -8.44 -18.77 -13.88
CA ASP A 27 -8.85 -19.58 -12.75
C ASP A 27 -7.69 -19.76 -11.73
N ASN A 28 -6.47 -19.32 -12.07
CA ASN A 28 -5.28 -19.41 -11.23
C ASN A 28 -5.04 -18.12 -10.42
N GLY A 29 -6.02 -17.79 -9.56
CA GLY A 29 -6.09 -16.49 -8.88
C GLY A 29 -4.85 -16.09 -8.07
N ASN A 30 -4.10 -17.05 -7.51
CA ASN A 30 -2.90 -16.74 -6.72
C ASN A 30 -1.68 -16.37 -7.59
N ALA A 31 -1.56 -16.94 -8.79
CA ALA A 31 -0.44 -16.66 -9.69
C ALA A 31 -0.72 -15.48 -10.64
N ASP A 32 -2.00 -15.26 -10.99
CA ASP A 32 -2.43 -14.24 -11.94
C ASP A 32 -2.83 -12.91 -11.26
N ALA A 33 -2.83 -12.84 -9.92
CA ALA A 33 -3.13 -11.60 -9.20
C ALA A 33 -2.17 -10.46 -9.61
N LEU A 34 -0.87 -10.71 -9.72
CA LEU A 34 0.10 -9.65 -10.03
C LEU A 34 0.06 -9.15 -11.49
N SER A 35 -0.37 -9.98 -12.43
CA SER A 35 -0.59 -9.59 -13.84
C SER A 35 -1.89 -8.80 -14.05
N ARG A 36 -2.80 -8.84 -13.06
CA ARG A 36 -4.12 -8.20 -13.09
C ARG A 36 -4.22 -6.94 -12.23
N LEU A 37 -3.11 -6.50 -11.66
CA LEU A 37 -2.99 -5.28 -10.85
C LEU A 37 -2.15 -4.25 -11.62
N PRO A 38 -2.52 -2.96 -11.62
CA PRO A 38 -3.69 -2.35 -11.00
C PRO A 38 -4.96 -2.44 -11.87
N LEU A 39 -6.12 -2.62 -11.22
CA LEU A 39 -7.43 -2.52 -11.90
C LEU A 39 -7.72 -1.09 -12.34
N ILE A 40 -7.10 -0.12 -11.66
CA ILE A 40 -7.23 1.31 -11.96
C ILE A 40 -6.16 1.67 -12.98
N SER A 41 -6.59 2.14 -14.15
CA SER A 41 -5.67 2.65 -15.16
C SER A 41 -5.05 3.97 -14.70
N TYR A 42 -3.75 4.14 -14.96
CA TYR A 42 -3.04 5.41 -14.74
C TYR A 42 -3.73 6.58 -15.45
N LEU A 43 -4.28 6.34 -16.65
CA LEU A 43 -4.99 7.37 -17.42
C LEU A 43 -6.23 7.87 -16.68
N ASP A 44 -7.00 6.97 -16.08
CA ASP A 44 -8.21 7.32 -15.32
C ASP A 44 -7.87 8.18 -14.10
N ILE A 45 -6.74 7.90 -13.45
CA ILE A 45 -6.25 8.69 -12.32
C ILE A 45 -5.89 10.11 -12.80
N CYS A 46 -5.14 10.26 -13.89
CA CYS A 46 -4.77 11.59 -14.39
C CYS A 46 -6.00 12.42 -14.82
N GLU A 47 -7.02 11.77 -15.41
CA GLU A 47 -8.27 12.45 -15.73
C GLU A 47 -9.01 12.91 -14.48
N GLU A 48 -9.10 12.05 -13.47
CA GLU A 48 -9.83 12.35 -12.24
C GLU A 48 -9.12 13.42 -11.40
N ILE A 49 -7.78 13.51 -11.44
CA ILE A 49 -7.02 14.60 -10.82
C ILE A 49 -7.48 15.98 -11.34
N LYS A 50 -7.85 16.08 -12.62
CA LYS A 50 -8.34 17.32 -13.22
C LYS A 50 -9.79 17.64 -12.82
N ARG A 51 -10.55 16.63 -12.37
CA ARG A 51 -11.95 16.74 -11.96
C ARG A 51 -12.10 17.00 -10.45
N ASP A 52 -11.29 16.34 -9.62
CA ASP A 52 -11.32 16.46 -8.16
C ASP A 52 -11.00 17.91 -7.75
N LEU A 53 -11.85 18.50 -6.91
CA LEU A 53 -11.77 19.91 -6.51
C LEU A 53 -10.44 20.24 -5.83
N VAL A 54 -9.99 19.36 -4.93
CA VAL A 54 -8.76 19.58 -4.14
C VAL A 54 -7.54 19.35 -5.01
N LEU A 55 -7.50 18.23 -5.74
CA LEU A 55 -6.33 17.87 -6.53
C LEU A 55 -6.15 18.76 -7.76
N LYS A 56 -7.24 19.26 -8.36
CA LYS A 56 -7.17 20.25 -9.43
C LYS A 56 -6.50 21.54 -8.95
N GLU A 57 -6.84 22.00 -7.74
CA GLU A 57 -6.21 23.18 -7.16
C GLU A 57 -4.73 22.94 -6.85
N VAL A 58 -4.39 21.80 -6.26
CA VAL A 58 -2.99 21.40 -6.02
C VAL A 58 -2.22 21.33 -7.33
N PHE A 59 -2.78 20.68 -8.35
CA PHE A 59 -2.19 20.57 -9.68
C PHE A 59 -1.86 21.95 -10.26
N PHE A 60 -2.81 22.89 -10.17
CA PHE A 60 -2.58 24.26 -10.66
C PHE A 60 -1.49 25.00 -9.87
N LYS A 61 -1.43 24.84 -8.53
CA LYS A 61 -0.38 25.47 -7.71
C LYS A 61 1.00 24.88 -7.97
N VAL A 62 1.11 23.57 -8.17
CA VAL A 62 2.36 22.91 -8.56
C VAL A 62 2.78 23.39 -9.95
N PHE A 63 1.85 23.42 -10.91
CA PHE A 63 2.14 23.85 -12.28
C PHE A 63 2.59 25.32 -12.37
N THR A 64 1.94 26.21 -11.62
CA THR A 64 2.27 27.64 -11.63
C THR A 64 3.43 28.02 -10.70
N GLY A 65 3.82 27.12 -9.79
CA GLY A 65 4.79 27.38 -8.73
C GLY A 65 4.31 28.38 -7.66
N LYS A 66 3.05 28.83 -7.72
CA LYS A 66 2.50 29.86 -6.83
C LYS A 66 1.76 29.24 -5.66
N TRP A 67 2.53 28.94 -4.62
CA TRP A 67 1.98 28.56 -3.32
C TRP A 67 1.88 29.80 -2.42
N PRO A 68 0.78 29.98 -1.67
CA PRO A 68 0.67 31.09 -0.72
C PRO A 68 1.72 30.96 0.40
N ASP A 69 2.34 32.07 0.79
CA ASP A 69 3.41 32.07 1.81
C ASP A 69 2.88 31.76 3.22
N ASN A 70 1.63 32.15 3.49
CA ASN A 70 1.01 32.00 4.80
C ASN A 70 0.04 30.80 4.85
N ILE A 71 0.37 29.82 5.71
CA ILE A 71 -0.41 28.60 5.94
C ILE A 71 -1.82 28.90 6.45
N LYS A 72 -2.04 30.01 7.18
CA LYS A 72 -3.35 30.37 7.74
C LYS A 72 -4.42 30.63 6.67
N ASN A 73 -4.00 30.95 5.44
CA ASN A 73 -4.90 31.24 4.32
C ASN A 73 -5.24 29.97 3.51
N ILE A 74 -4.78 28.79 3.95
CA ILE A 74 -4.91 27.54 3.22
C ILE A 74 -5.96 26.66 3.91
N SER A 75 -6.91 26.12 3.12
CA SER A 75 -7.89 25.13 3.58
C SER A 75 -7.20 23.92 4.22
N ASP A 76 -7.80 23.34 5.25
CA ASP A 76 -7.27 22.18 5.97
C ASP A 76 -6.98 20.99 5.05
N GLU A 77 -7.77 20.83 3.99
CA GLU A 77 -7.63 19.75 3.00
C GLU A 77 -6.36 19.89 2.13
N LEU A 78 -5.88 21.12 1.94
CA LEU A 78 -4.71 21.44 1.13
C LEU A 78 -3.41 21.40 1.95
N LYS A 79 -3.49 21.50 3.27
CA LYS A 79 -2.32 21.48 4.16
C LYS A 79 -1.39 20.27 3.94
N PRO A 80 -1.88 19.03 3.78
CA PRO A 80 -1.02 17.87 3.52
C PRO A 80 -0.17 18.01 2.25
N TYR A 81 -0.70 18.66 1.21
CA TYR A 81 0.00 18.93 -0.04
C TYR A 81 0.94 20.11 0.11
N TYR A 82 0.53 21.16 0.83
CA TYR A 82 1.36 22.33 1.09
C TYR A 82 2.67 21.97 1.81
N TYR A 83 2.62 21.11 2.83
CA TYR A 83 3.83 20.68 3.55
C TYR A 83 4.81 19.90 2.66
N ARG A 84 4.32 19.33 1.55
CA ARG A 84 5.10 18.54 0.58
C ARG A 84 5.31 19.25 -0.74
N LYS A 85 4.97 20.54 -0.84
CA LYS A 85 4.93 21.30 -2.10
C LYS A 85 6.23 21.26 -2.91
N ASN A 86 7.38 21.19 -2.24
CA ASN A 86 8.70 21.15 -2.88
C ASN A 86 9.03 19.77 -3.49
N GLU A 87 8.35 18.72 -3.05
CA GLU A 87 8.56 17.34 -3.49
C GLU A 87 7.45 16.86 -4.45
N LEU A 88 6.46 17.73 -4.71
CA LEU A 88 5.38 17.47 -5.66
C LEU A 88 5.83 17.84 -7.07
N ALA A 89 5.63 16.92 -8.00
CA ALA A 89 5.94 17.09 -9.40
C ALA A 89 4.73 16.70 -10.27
N ILE A 90 4.70 17.20 -11.50
CA ILE A 90 3.70 16.80 -12.50
C ILE A 90 4.42 16.01 -13.59
N GLU A 91 4.00 14.77 -13.80
CA GLU A 91 4.54 13.90 -14.84
C GLU A 91 3.39 13.37 -15.69
N GLN A 92 3.47 13.57 -17.01
CA GLN A 92 2.48 13.11 -17.99
C GLN A 92 1.02 13.47 -17.64
N GLY A 93 0.81 14.59 -16.94
CA GLY A 93 -0.51 15.07 -16.53
C GLY A 93 -1.04 14.46 -15.24
N CYS A 94 -0.26 13.64 -14.54
CA CYS A 94 -0.54 13.17 -13.19
C CYS A 94 0.31 13.91 -12.15
N LEU A 95 -0.18 13.90 -10.91
CA LEU A 95 0.50 14.46 -9.75
C LEU A 95 1.32 13.37 -9.05
N MET A 96 2.60 13.64 -8.84
CA MET A 96 3.57 12.72 -8.25
C MET A 96 4.19 13.33 -6.99
N TRP A 97 4.50 12.48 -6.02
CA TRP A 97 5.31 12.81 -4.84
C TRP A 97 6.55 11.91 -4.82
N GLY A 98 7.71 12.46 -5.19
CA GLY A 98 8.87 11.64 -5.52
C GLY A 98 8.52 10.64 -6.64
N HIS A 99 8.62 9.34 -6.35
CA HIS A 99 8.26 8.25 -7.29
C HIS A 99 6.83 7.70 -7.09
N ARG A 100 6.02 8.34 -6.23
CA ARG A 100 4.71 7.82 -5.82
C ARG A 100 3.59 8.61 -6.48
N LEU A 101 2.57 7.90 -6.93
CA LEU A 101 1.39 8.52 -7.56
C LEU A 101 0.43 9.08 -6.50
N VAL A 102 -0.03 10.31 -6.69
CA VAL A 102 -1.03 10.90 -5.81
C VAL A 102 -2.44 10.42 -6.19
N ILE A 103 -3.15 9.81 -5.24
CA ILE A 103 -4.44 9.15 -5.51
C ILE A 103 -5.65 10.06 -5.19
N PRO A 104 -6.54 10.33 -6.18
CA PRO A 104 -7.83 10.99 -5.99
C PRO A 104 -8.75 10.28 -5.00
N THR A 105 -9.60 11.06 -4.36
CA THR A 105 -10.55 10.59 -3.32
C THR A 105 -11.41 9.42 -3.80
N LYS A 106 -11.87 9.48 -5.06
CA LYS A 106 -12.68 8.44 -5.72
C LYS A 106 -12.02 7.05 -5.72
N PHE A 107 -10.74 6.98 -6.06
CA PHE A 107 -10.02 5.71 -6.22
C PHE A 107 -9.45 5.15 -4.91
N ARG A 108 -9.50 5.90 -3.81
CA ARG A 108 -8.91 5.44 -2.53
C ARG A 108 -9.52 4.13 -2.04
N LYS A 109 -10.85 3.98 -2.16
CA LYS A 109 -11.55 2.77 -1.70
C LYS A 109 -11.15 1.54 -2.51
N GLU A 110 -11.15 1.67 -3.84
CA GLU A 110 -10.76 0.60 -4.75
C GLU A 110 -9.30 0.18 -4.51
N LEU A 111 -8.39 1.15 -4.38
CA LEU A 111 -6.99 0.89 -4.06
C LEU A 111 -6.80 0.17 -2.71
N LEU A 112 -7.57 0.55 -1.68
CA LEU A 112 -7.51 -0.13 -0.38
C LEU A 112 -8.02 -1.58 -0.47
N GLN A 113 -9.10 -1.82 -1.21
CA GLN A 113 -9.60 -3.17 -1.46
C GLN A 113 -8.58 -4.00 -2.24
N GLU A 114 -7.92 -3.38 -3.21
CA GLU A 114 -6.87 -4.01 -4.01
C GLU A 114 -5.67 -4.43 -3.13
N LEU A 115 -5.16 -3.53 -2.29
CA LEU A 115 -4.11 -3.83 -1.31
C LEU A 115 -4.53 -4.92 -0.31
N HIS A 116 -5.81 -5.00 0.01
CA HIS A 116 -6.37 -5.94 0.97
C HIS A 116 -6.80 -7.29 0.35
N SER A 117 -6.86 -7.42 -0.97
CA SER A 117 -7.39 -8.59 -1.69
C SER A 117 -6.77 -9.93 -1.27
N THR A 118 -5.49 -9.93 -0.93
CA THR A 118 -4.71 -11.11 -0.50
C THR A 118 -4.55 -11.22 1.02
N HIS A 119 -5.28 -10.39 1.79
CA HIS A 119 -5.22 -10.33 3.25
C HIS A 119 -3.79 -10.23 3.80
N LEU A 120 -2.94 -9.45 3.13
CA LEU A 120 -1.58 -9.18 3.58
C LEU A 120 -1.60 -8.56 4.98
N GLY A 121 -0.62 -8.94 5.81
CA GLY A 121 -0.43 -8.31 7.10
C GLY A 121 -0.24 -6.79 6.96
N ILE A 122 -0.70 -6.04 7.96
CA ILE A 122 -0.75 -4.58 7.94
C ILE A 122 0.59 -3.92 7.56
N VAL A 123 1.70 -4.47 8.05
CA VAL A 123 3.05 -3.96 7.76
C VAL A 123 3.37 -4.08 6.26
N LYS A 124 3.02 -5.20 5.63
CA LYS A 124 3.22 -5.42 4.19
C LYS A 124 2.32 -4.51 3.36
N MET A 125 1.05 -4.34 3.75
CA MET A 125 0.13 -3.42 3.08
C MET A 125 0.66 -1.98 3.10
N LYS A 126 1.08 -1.48 4.28
CA LYS A 126 1.69 -0.14 4.39
C LYS A 126 2.97 -0.03 3.56
N SER A 127 3.81 -1.06 3.54
CA SER A 127 5.04 -1.06 2.73
C SER A 127 4.75 -0.94 1.24
N LEU A 128 3.79 -1.72 0.72
CA LEU A 128 3.40 -1.69 -0.70
C LEU A 128 2.73 -0.36 -1.07
N ALA A 129 1.82 0.12 -0.24
CA ALA A 129 1.18 1.42 -0.45
C ALA A 129 2.24 2.52 -0.55
N ARG A 130 3.17 2.55 0.41
CA ARG A 130 4.25 3.53 0.44
C ARG A 130 5.21 3.39 -0.73
N SER A 131 5.40 2.24 -1.36
CA SER A 131 6.32 2.17 -2.51
C SER A 131 5.74 2.78 -3.79
N TYR A 132 4.41 2.84 -3.94
CA TYR A 132 3.79 3.20 -5.23
C TYR A 132 2.86 4.41 -5.18
N VAL A 133 2.20 4.63 -4.05
CA VAL A 133 1.11 5.61 -3.97
C VAL A 133 1.21 6.50 -2.74
N TRP A 134 0.54 7.64 -2.83
CA TRP A 134 0.39 8.55 -1.72
C TRP A 134 -0.98 9.21 -1.72
N CYS A 135 -1.60 9.28 -0.54
CA CYS A 135 -2.72 10.15 -0.26
C CYS A 135 -2.72 10.50 1.24
N PRO A 136 -3.43 11.56 1.65
CA PRO A 136 -3.54 11.91 3.06
C PRO A 136 -4.17 10.76 3.85
N LYS A 137 -3.54 10.39 4.98
CA LYS A 137 -4.03 9.39 5.93
C LYS A 137 -4.18 7.94 5.40
N ILE A 138 -3.43 7.56 4.36
CA ILE A 138 -3.45 6.18 3.83
C ILE A 138 -3.15 5.09 4.87
N ASP A 139 -2.25 5.37 5.82
CA ASP A 139 -1.89 4.40 6.86
C ASP A 139 -3.06 4.15 7.83
N ASP A 140 -3.85 5.19 8.13
CA ASP A 140 -5.04 5.11 8.99
C ASP A 140 -6.14 4.29 8.30
N ASP A 141 -6.32 4.51 6.99
CA ASP A 141 -7.28 3.76 6.19
C ASP A 141 -6.91 2.26 6.10
N ILE A 142 -5.61 1.94 5.97
CA ILE A 142 -5.10 0.57 6.00
C ILE A 142 -5.30 -0.07 7.39
N GLU A 143 -5.08 0.69 8.47
CA GLU A 143 -5.38 0.22 9.83
C GLU A 143 -6.86 -0.09 10.00
N LYS A 144 -7.73 0.75 9.47
CA LYS A 144 -9.17 0.58 9.56
C LYS A 144 -9.64 -0.68 8.84
N ILE A 145 -9.26 -0.87 7.58
CA ILE A 145 -9.70 -2.03 6.79
C ILE A 145 -9.18 -3.35 7.38
N THR A 146 -7.97 -3.36 7.95
CA THR A 146 -7.40 -4.55 8.59
C THR A 146 -8.08 -4.90 9.91
N LYS A 147 -8.50 -3.89 10.70
CA LYS A 147 -9.26 -4.10 11.95
C LYS A 147 -10.71 -4.52 11.70
N GLU A 148 -11.33 -4.05 10.62
CA GLU A 148 -12.70 -4.40 10.24
C GLU A 148 -12.79 -5.78 9.55
N CYS A 149 -11.67 -6.34 9.08
CA CYS A 149 -11.67 -7.61 8.36
C CYS A 149 -11.58 -8.83 9.28
N GLU A 150 -12.63 -9.67 9.26
CA GLU A 150 -12.71 -10.91 10.03
C GLU A 150 -11.58 -11.89 9.73
N LYS A 151 -11.21 -12.06 8.45
CA LYS A 151 -10.14 -12.97 8.03
C LYS A 151 -8.77 -12.53 8.54
N CYS A 152 -8.50 -11.21 8.50
CA CYS A 152 -7.26 -10.66 9.04
C CYS A 152 -7.23 -10.78 10.56
N LEU A 153 -8.36 -10.56 11.23
CA LEU A 153 -8.47 -10.70 12.69
C LEU A 153 -8.28 -12.15 13.15
N ALA A 154 -8.89 -13.11 12.44
CA ALA A 154 -8.76 -14.54 12.74
C ALA A 154 -7.32 -15.04 12.63
N ASN A 155 -6.52 -14.46 11.72
CA ASN A 155 -5.11 -14.80 11.52
C ASN A 155 -4.15 -13.82 12.22
N SER A 156 -4.67 -12.94 13.09
CA SER A 156 -3.83 -12.00 13.82
C SER A 156 -3.16 -12.68 15.02
N ASP A 157 -1.90 -12.33 15.27
CA ASP A 157 -1.16 -12.84 16.42
C ASP A 157 -1.85 -12.37 17.71
N SER A 158 -2.35 -13.32 18.50
CA SER A 158 -2.93 -13.08 19.83
C SER A 158 -2.15 -13.84 20.92
N PRO A 159 -0.82 -13.62 21.04
CA PRO A 159 -0.04 -14.33 22.04
C PRO A 159 -0.56 -14.00 23.45
N PRO A 160 -0.58 -14.99 24.37
CA PRO A 160 -0.98 -14.75 25.75
C PRO A 160 -0.07 -13.68 26.37
N ARG A 161 -0.64 -12.87 27.27
CA ARG A 161 0.12 -11.82 27.95
C ARG A 161 1.32 -12.46 28.66
N SER A 162 2.52 -11.94 28.38
CA SER A 162 3.73 -12.44 29.01
C SER A 162 3.61 -12.35 30.53
N ILE A 163 4.03 -13.41 31.23
CA ILE A 163 4.12 -13.39 32.69
C ILE A 163 5.15 -12.32 33.07
N LEU A 164 4.77 -11.38 33.93
CA LEU A 164 5.69 -10.41 34.50
C LEU A 164 6.65 -11.15 35.43
N HIS A 165 7.92 -11.24 35.05
CA HIS A 165 8.97 -11.69 35.97
C HIS A 165 9.51 -10.46 36.71
N SER A 166 9.63 -10.55 38.03
CA SER A 166 10.35 -9.54 38.81
C SER A 166 11.85 -9.66 38.55
N TRP A 167 12.52 -8.54 38.34
CA TRP A 167 13.98 -8.50 38.32
C TRP A 167 14.51 -8.99 39.68
N PRO A 168 15.51 -9.88 39.73
CA PRO A 168 16.10 -10.29 41.01
C PRO A 168 16.76 -9.08 41.67
N TRP A 169 16.50 -8.90 42.97
CA TRP A 169 17.17 -7.85 43.74
C TRP A 169 18.67 -8.18 43.86
N PRO A 170 19.58 -7.21 43.65
CA PRO A 170 21.00 -7.44 43.84
C PRO A 170 21.30 -7.80 45.31
N GLU A 171 22.15 -8.80 45.53
CA GLU A 171 22.51 -9.30 46.87
C GLU A 171 23.45 -8.36 47.65
N GLY A 172 23.92 -7.28 47.01
CA GLY A 172 24.83 -6.29 47.59
C GLY A 172 26.01 -6.00 46.64
N PRO A 173 26.86 -5.01 46.96
CA PRO A 173 28.12 -4.81 46.26
C PRO A 173 29.07 -6.00 46.47
N ALA A 174 29.82 -6.35 45.42
CA ALA A 174 30.82 -7.41 45.41
C ALA A 174 32.07 -7.05 46.24
#